data_AF-A0A5Y5HMF2-F1
#
_entry.id   AF-A0A5Y5HMF2-F1
#
_cell.length_a   1.000
_cell.length_b   1.000
_cell.length_c   1.000
_cell.angle_alpha   90.00
_cell.angle_beta   90.00
_cell.angle_gamma   90.00
#
_symmetry.space_group_name_H-M   'P 1'
#
loop_
_entity.id
_entity.type
_entity.pdbx_description
1 polymer ?
#
loop_
_entity_poly.entity_id
_entity_poly.type
_entity_poly.pdbx_seq_one_letter_code
_entity_poly.pdbx_strand_id
1 'polypeptide(L)'
;MQNTIFNKNLKAMNGKEYNELKEKLVKIKELREFSYTFGKDNLDINIIQKRNLKTLYKNPLKELEEKIEFFKNYERYPALFFYGLGNG
;
A
#
# COMPACT_ATOMS: atom_id res chain seq x y z
N MET A 1 -16.00 7.29 6.20
CA MET A 1 -15.78 5.85 5.97
C MET A 1 -14.31 5.43 6.11
N GLN A 2 -13.34 6.13 5.50
CA GLN A 2 -11.90 5.77 5.50
C GLN A 2 -11.23 5.64 6.88
N ASN A 3 -11.69 6.39 7.90
CA ASN A 3 -11.13 6.32 9.25
C ASN A 3 -11.33 4.95 9.93
N THR A 4 -12.30 4.16 9.48
CA THR A 4 -12.60 2.84 10.07
C THR A 4 -11.54 1.79 9.74
N ILE A 5 -11.08 1.74 8.49
CA ILE A 5 -10.02 0.82 8.04
C ILE A 5 -8.69 1.20 8.70
N PHE A 6 -8.37 2.49 8.72
CA PHE A 6 -7.16 2.98 9.39
C PHE A 6 -7.10 2.57 10.87
N ASN A 7 -8.21 2.79 11.61
CA ASN A 7 -8.29 2.39 13.01
C ASN A 7 -8.23 0.86 13.20
N LYS A 8 -8.83 0.07 12.29
CA LYS A 8 -8.72 -1.39 12.32
C LYS A 8 -7.27 -1.83 12.11
N ASN A 9 -6.55 -1.22 11.17
CA ASN A 9 -5.15 -1.54 10.90
C ASN A 9 -4.26 -1.18 12.09
N LEU A 10 -4.44 0.00 12.71
CA LEU A 10 -3.71 0.37 13.93
C LEU A 10 -3.97 -0.60 15.10
N LYS A 11 -5.19 -1.15 15.21
CA LYS A 11 -5.52 -2.18 16.19
C LYS A 11 -4.91 -3.55 15.87
N ALA A 12 -4.69 -3.85 14.58
CA ALA A 12 -4.09 -5.12 14.16
C ALA A 12 -2.56 -5.16 14.35
N MET A 13 -1.90 -4.00 14.37
CA MET A 13 -0.46 -3.85 14.63
C MET A 13 -0.12 -4.17 16.10
N ASN A 14 -0.27 -5.41 16.54
CA ASN A 14 -0.03 -5.82 17.91
C ASN A 14 1.45 -6.15 18.13
N GLY A 15 2.04 -5.63 19.21
CA GLY A 15 3.47 -5.79 19.49
C GLY A 15 4.10 -4.50 20.01
N LYS A 16 5.11 -4.61 20.88
CA LYS A 16 5.82 -3.44 21.43
C LYS A 16 6.66 -2.75 20.35
N GLU A 17 7.15 -3.52 19.39
CA GLU A 17 7.91 -3.09 18.22
C GLU A 17 7.16 -2.07 17.35
N TYR A 18 5.82 -2.08 17.37
CA TYR A 18 5.00 -1.16 16.58
C TYR A 18 4.61 0.13 17.31
N ASN A 19 4.95 0.28 18.60
CA ASN A 19 4.50 1.43 19.40
C ASN A 19 4.94 2.78 18.79
N GLU A 20 6.22 2.91 18.44
CA GLU A 20 6.74 4.14 17.83
C GLU A 20 6.08 4.44 16.48
N LEU A 21 5.87 3.40 15.66
CA LEU A 21 5.22 3.52 14.36
C LEU A 21 3.75 3.97 14.52
N LYS A 22 3.00 3.38 15.45
CA LYS A 22 1.61 3.79 15.75
C LYS A 22 1.54 5.26 16.15
N GLU A 23 2.43 5.70 17.03
CA GLU A 23 2.48 7.10 17.45
C GLU A 23 2.73 8.03 16.27
N LYS A 24 3.68 7.69 15.39
CA LYS A 24 3.97 8.46 14.17
C LYS A 24 2.75 8.51 13.25
N LEU A 25 2.08 7.37 13.01
CA LEU A 25 0.90 7.29 12.14
C LEU A 25 -0.27 8.12 12.67
N VAL A 26 -0.55 8.09 13.98
CA VAL A 26 -1.64 8.88 14.61
C VAL A 26 -1.35 10.40 14.60
N LYS A 27 -0.07 10.78 14.56
CA LYS A 27 0.36 12.19 14.45
C LYS A 27 0.17 12.76 13.03
N ILE A 28 0.01 11.93 12.00
CA ILE A 28 -0.28 12.40 10.64
C ILE A 28 -1.71 12.95 10.60
N LYS A 29 -1.84 14.27 10.47
CA LYS A 29 -3.15 14.95 10.40
C LYS A 29 -3.63 15.18 8.98
N GLU A 30 -2.72 15.32 8.03
CA GLU A 30 -3.03 15.61 6.64
C GLU A 30 -1.93 15.09 5.71
N LEU A 31 -2.29 14.79 4.47
CA LEU A 31 -1.36 14.41 3.42
C LEU A 31 -0.89 15.67 2.70
N ARG A 32 0.31 16.17 3.04
CA ARG A 32 0.86 17.40 2.46
C ARG A 32 1.47 17.16 1.08
N GLU A 33 2.35 16.17 0.99
CA GLU A 33 3.19 15.91 -0.18
C GLU A 33 2.50 15.07 -1.26
N PHE A 34 1.48 14.31 -0.88
CA PHE A 34 0.84 13.32 -1.74
C PHE A 34 -0.68 13.44 -1.75
N SER A 35 -1.29 13.08 -2.87
CA SER A 35 -2.70 12.72 -2.98
C SER A 35 -2.81 11.26 -3.44
N TYR A 36 -4.03 10.73 -3.47
CA TYR A 36 -4.29 9.36 -3.92
C TYR A 36 -5.56 9.31 -4.77
N THR A 37 -5.68 8.26 -5.57
CA THR A 37 -6.87 7.95 -6.37
C THR A 37 -7.32 6.53 -6.12
N PHE A 38 -8.64 6.34 -6.12
CA PHE A 38 -9.28 5.03 -6.13
C PHE A 38 -10.11 4.94 -7.41
N GLY A 39 -9.85 3.92 -8.22
CA GLY A 39 -10.66 3.59 -9.38
C GLY A 39 -11.94 2.86 -9.01
N LYS A 40 -12.57 2.25 -10.02
CA LYS A 40 -13.76 1.40 -9.82
C LYS A 40 -13.42 0.08 -9.12
N ASP A 41 -12.22 -0.44 -9.40
CA ASP A 41 -11.68 -1.62 -8.73
C ASP A 41 -10.98 -1.23 -7.42
N ASN A 42 -11.13 -2.04 -6.38
CA ASN A 42 -10.48 -1.78 -5.08
C ASN A 42 -8.94 -1.89 -5.16
N LEU A 43 -8.39 -2.58 -6.16
CA LEU A 43 -6.97 -2.69 -6.43
C LEU A 43 -6.44 -1.56 -7.34
N ASP A 44 -7.34 -0.76 -7.93
CA ASP A 44 -6.96 0.40 -8.73
C ASP A 44 -6.68 1.60 -7.83
N ILE A 45 -5.56 1.50 -7.09
CA ILE A 45 -5.10 2.52 -6.16
C ILE A 45 -3.81 3.13 -6.70
N ASN A 46 -3.71 4.46 -6.65
CA ASN A 46 -2.49 5.16 -7.04
C ASN A 46 -2.16 6.29 -6.06
N ILE A 47 -0.87 6.60 -5.95
CA ILE A 47 -0.34 7.71 -5.14
C ILE A 47 0.23 8.74 -6.09
N ILE A 48 -0.08 10.01 -5.85
CA ILE A 48 0.29 11.13 -6.70
C ILE A 48 1.14 12.11 -5.88
N GLN A 49 2.36 12.42 -6.34
CA GLN A 49 3.18 13.47 -5.77
C GLN A 49 2.59 14.84 -6.15
N LYS A 50 2.23 15.67 -5.18
CA LYS A 50 1.61 16.97 -5.48
C LYS A 50 2.55 17.95 -6.19
N ARG A 51 3.85 17.89 -5.90
CA ARG A 51 4.86 18.83 -6.43
C ARG A 51 4.94 18.83 -7.96
N ASN A 52 4.79 17.66 -8.59
CA ASN A 52 4.98 17.46 -10.02
C ASN A 52 3.86 16.64 -10.67
N LEU A 53 2.80 16.33 -9.92
CA LEU A 53 1.67 15.48 -10.32
C LEU A 53 2.09 14.10 -10.83
N LYS A 54 3.29 13.63 -10.45
CA LYS A 54 3.79 12.32 -10.86
C LYS A 54 3.06 11.24 -10.07
N THR A 55 2.49 10.29 -10.80
CA THR A 55 1.86 9.10 -10.24
C THR A 55 2.89 8.01 -9.95
N LEU A 56 2.64 7.17 -8.95
CA LEU A 56 3.48 6.02 -8.62
C LEU A 56 3.44 4.97 -9.73
N TYR A 57 2.24 4.67 -10.21
CA TYR A 57 1.98 3.77 -11.33
C TYR A 57 1.41 4.56 -12.51
N LYS A 58 1.67 4.12 -13.74
CA LYS A 58 0.99 4.63 -14.94
C LYS A 58 -0.39 3.99 -15.09
N ASN A 59 -0.49 2.69 -14.83
CA ASN A 59 -1.75 1.95 -14.79
C ASN A 59 -1.64 0.85 -13.71
N PRO A 60 -2.17 1.09 -12.49
CA PRO A 60 -2.01 0.18 -11.36
C PRO A 60 -2.43 -1.27 -11.67
N LEU A 61 -3.59 -1.46 -12.29
CA LEU A 61 -4.14 -2.79 -12.58
C LEU A 61 -3.30 -3.53 -13.63
N LYS A 62 -2.95 -2.85 -14.73
CA LYS A 62 -2.14 -3.49 -15.78
C LYS A 62 -0.75 -3.87 -15.27
N GLU A 63 -0.11 -2.97 -14.53
CA GLU A 63 1.20 -3.25 -13.94
C GLU A 63 1.15 -4.37 -12.88
N LEU A 64 0.03 -4.48 -12.15
CA LEU A 64 -0.22 -5.60 -11.24
C LEU A 64 -0.35 -6.93 -12.00
N GLU A 65 -1.16 -6.98 -13.06
CA GLU A 65 -1.35 -8.16 -13.90
C GLU A 65 -0.02 -8.63 -14.52
N GLU A 66 0.78 -7.70 -15.07
CA GLU A 66 2.10 -8.00 -15.64
C GLU A 66 3.05 -8.59 -14.58
N LYS A 67 3.04 -8.05 -13.35
CA LYS A 67 3.84 -8.59 -12.25
C LYS A 67 3.36 -9.97 -11.81
N ILE A 68 2.05 -10.19 -11.71
CA ILE A 68 1.49 -11.50 -11.36
C ILE A 68 1.95 -12.56 -12.37
N GLU A 69 1.93 -12.24 -13.68
CA GLU A 69 2.39 -13.15 -14.72
C GLU A 69 3.87 -13.52 -14.56
N PHE A 70 4.73 -12.53 -14.27
CA PHE A 70 6.13 -12.79 -13.96
C PHE A 70 6.28 -13.76 -12.77
N PHE A 71 5.46 -13.60 -11.74
CA PHE A 71 5.53 -14.44 -10.53
C PHE A 71 4.99 -15.86 -10.71
N LYS A 72 4.16 -16.16 -11.73
CA LYS A 72 3.67 -17.53 -11.98
C LYS A 72 4.80 -18.54 -12.17
N ASN A 73 5.91 -18.13 -12.77
CA ASN A 73 7.09 -18.98 -12.94
C ASN A 73 7.79 -19.34 -11.62
N TYR A 74 7.45 -18.65 -10.54
CA TYR A 74 7.98 -18.85 -9.19
C TYR A 74 6.93 -19.41 -8.23
N GLU A 75 5.84 -20.01 -8.72
CA GLU A 75 4.76 -20.57 -7.89
C GLU A 75 5.25 -21.55 -6.82
N ARG A 76 6.32 -22.31 -7.12
CA ARG A 76 6.94 -23.27 -6.17
C ARG A 76 7.90 -22.62 -5.15
N TYR A 77 8.11 -21.31 -5.23
CA TYR A 77 9.02 -20.55 -4.36
C TYR A 77 8.24 -19.51 -3.53
N PRO A 78 7.35 -19.96 -2.63
CA PRO A 78 6.49 -19.07 -1.86
C PRO A 78 7.28 -18.09 -0.96
N ALA A 79 8.53 -18.40 -0.61
CA ALA A 79 9.42 -17.49 0.11
C ALA A 79 9.65 -16.16 -0.62
N LEU A 80 9.64 -16.15 -1.96
CA LEU A 80 9.75 -14.91 -2.76
C LEU A 80 8.48 -14.06 -2.70
N PHE A 81 7.32 -14.67 -2.43
CA PHE A 81 6.03 -14.00 -2.29
C PHE A 81 5.92 -13.23 -0.96
N PHE A 82 6.40 -13.81 0.13
CA PHE A 82 6.26 -13.22 1.47
C PHE A 82 7.15 -12.00 1.72
N TYR A 83 8.30 -11.92 1.05
CA TYR A 83 9.22 -10.79 1.24
C TYR A 83 8.83 -9.54 0.43
N GLY A 84 8.04 -9.69 -0.65
CA GLY A 84 7.74 -8.60 -1.59
C GLY A 84 6.37 -7.94 -1.48
N LEU A 85 5.32 -8.65 -1.03
CA LEU A 85 3.94 -8.14 -1.05
C LEU A 85 3.32 -7.92 0.34
N GLY A 86 3.80 -8.61 1.38
CA GLY A 86 3.17 -8.61 2.71
C GLY A 86 3.76 -7.60 3.72
N ASN A 87 5.00 -7.13 3.48
CA ASN A 87 5.76 -6.27 4.40
C ASN A 87 6.14 -4.90 3.79
N GLY A 88 5.54 -4.54 2.65
CA GLY A 88 5.71 -3.24 2.01
C GLY A 88 4.71 -2.21 2.52
#